data_AF-A0A2H1JMN2-F1
#
_entry.id   AF-A0A2H1JMN2-F1
#
_cell.length_a   1.000
_cell.length_b   1.000
_cell.length_c   1.000
_cell.angle_alpha   90.00
_cell.angle_beta   90.00
_cell.angle_gamma   90.00
#
_symmetry.space_group_name_H-M   'P 1'
#
loop_
_entity.id
_entity.type
_entity.pdbx_description
1 polymer ?
#
loop_
_entity_poly.entity_id
_entity_poly.type
_entity_poly.pdbx_seq_one_letter_code
_entity_poly.pdbx_strand_id
1 'polypeptide(L)'
;MRLYDESTKLELQIAGYQWPNQETADQPADAASWDSNWLVIEGAVQASDGKRWSFQDPSLTTWEVGRLSDWLQQIAEVATTATAPVEEASAAESPDVDERAPKWLTFTEPNLSFAVGKQSESQVELLIGLSHEAAAPSIDPESPKRTQVAIVTRACLLYWRSHVRIALSTTAAR
;
A
#
# COMPACT_ATOMS: atom_id res chain seq x y z
N MET A 1 4.32 -7.31 0.68
CA MET A 1 2.87 -7.35 0.43
C MET A 1 2.59 -8.03 -0.90
N ARG A 2 1.51 -8.81 -1.01
CA ARG A 2 1.01 -9.33 -2.29
C ARG A 2 -0.50 -9.17 -2.33
N LEU A 3 -1.02 -8.50 -3.35
CA LEU A 3 -2.44 -8.33 -3.64
C LEU A 3 -2.69 -8.90 -5.03
N TYR A 4 -3.74 -9.70 -5.19
CA TYR A 4 -4.08 -10.25 -6.50
C TYR A 4 -5.54 -10.66 -6.58
N ASP A 5 -6.07 -10.62 -7.80
CA ASP A 5 -7.28 -11.29 -8.23
C ASP A 5 -6.98 -12.13 -9.48
N GLU A 6 -8.02 -12.58 -10.20
CA GLU A 6 -7.87 -13.42 -11.39
C GLU A 6 -7.07 -12.77 -12.53
N SER A 7 -7.07 -11.43 -12.61
CA SER A 7 -6.54 -10.67 -13.75
C SER A 7 -5.41 -9.70 -13.38
N THR A 8 -5.40 -9.24 -12.14
CA THR A 8 -4.51 -8.19 -11.65
C THR A 8 -3.69 -8.69 -10.47
N LYS A 9 -2.41 -8.34 -10.43
CA LYS A 9 -1.49 -8.69 -9.35
C LYS A 9 -0.54 -7.53 -9.06
N LEU A 10 -0.33 -7.27 -7.78
CA LEU A 10 0.64 -6.33 -7.25
C LEU A 10 1.46 -7.00 -6.15
N GLU A 11 2.78 -7.06 -6.32
CA GLU A 11 3.71 -7.37 -5.24
C GLU A 11 4.50 -6.12 -4.88
N LEU A 12 4.63 -5.84 -3.58
CA LEU A 12 5.47 -4.77 -3.04
C LEU A 12 6.41 -5.35 -1.98
N GLN A 13 7.69 -5.03 -2.06
CA GLN A 13 8.72 -5.46 -1.13
C GLN A 13 9.60 -4.28 -0.71
N ILE A 14 10.00 -4.25 0.56
CA ILE A 14 11.03 -3.32 1.04
C ILE A 14 12.37 -3.91 0.64
N ALA A 15 13.10 -3.23 -0.25
CA ALA A 15 14.44 -3.62 -0.67
C ALA A 15 15.51 -3.18 0.33
N GLY A 16 15.26 -2.08 1.04
CA GLY A 16 16.17 -1.51 2.04
C GLY A 16 15.89 -0.02 2.27
N TYR A 17 16.80 0.64 2.97
CA TYR A 17 16.80 2.10 3.09
C TYR A 17 17.41 2.74 1.83
N GLN A 18 16.96 3.95 1.46
CA GLN A 18 17.57 4.74 0.39
C GLN A 18 19.03 5.09 0.72
N TRP A 19 19.33 5.33 1.99
CA TRP A 19 20.68 5.58 2.50
C TRP A 19 21.07 4.54 3.54
N PRO A 20 21.51 3.34 3.11
CA PRO A 20 21.76 2.21 4.02
C PRO A 20 22.93 2.41 5.00
N ASN A 21 23.84 3.35 4.70
CA ASN A 21 25.08 3.57 5.44
C ASN A 21 25.15 4.95 6.13
N GLN A 22 24.02 5.62 6.39
CA GLN A 22 24.06 6.83 7.21
C GLN A 22 24.42 6.44 8.66
N GLU A 23 25.69 6.63 9.02
CA GLU A 23 26.18 6.52 10.38
C GLU A 23 25.51 7.60 11.23
N THR A 24 24.59 7.19 12.10
CA THR A 24 24.04 8.00 13.20
C THR A 24 25.07 8.34 14.27
N ALA A 25 26.34 7.97 14.09
CA ALA A 25 27.39 8.05 15.10
C ALA A 25 27.82 9.50 15.44
N ASP A 26 27.76 10.43 14.47
CA ASP A 26 28.23 11.82 14.64
C ASP A 26 27.11 12.87 14.59
N GLN A 27 25.85 12.45 14.44
CA GLN A 27 24.68 13.33 14.48
C GLN A 27 24.12 13.34 15.90
N PRO A 28 23.77 14.51 16.49
CA PRO A 28 23.06 14.51 17.76
C PRO A 28 21.76 13.69 17.61
N ALA A 29 21.29 13.05 18.69
CA ALA A 29 20.23 12.05 18.63
C ALA A 29 18.88 12.56 18.05
N ASP A 30 18.71 13.88 17.97
CA ASP A 30 17.61 14.61 17.34
C ASP A 30 17.86 14.97 15.85
N ALA A 31 19.09 14.83 15.36
CA ALA A 31 19.52 15.05 13.98
C ALA A 31 19.86 13.76 13.21
N ALA A 32 19.71 12.58 13.82
CA ALA A 32 19.51 11.33 13.09
C ALA A 32 18.27 11.51 12.21
N SER A 33 18.51 11.95 10.97
CA SER A 33 17.57 12.82 10.29
C SER A 33 16.24 12.11 10.08
N TRP A 34 15.16 12.81 10.37
CA TRP A 34 13.80 12.48 9.98
C TRP A 34 13.67 12.14 8.48
N ASP A 35 14.65 12.55 7.67
CA ASP A 35 14.82 12.26 6.25
C ASP A 35 15.62 10.96 5.96
N SER A 36 16.08 10.20 6.95
CA SER A 36 16.85 8.95 6.74
C SER A 36 15.99 7.69 6.67
N ASN A 37 14.67 7.82 6.87
CA ASN A 37 13.75 6.68 7.03
C ASN A 37 13.05 6.27 5.72
N TRP A 38 13.51 6.79 4.58
CA TRP A 38 13.01 6.41 3.27
C TRP A 38 13.38 4.97 2.92
N LEU A 39 12.37 4.21 2.53
CA LEU A 39 12.46 2.82 2.12
C LEU A 39 12.34 2.74 0.60
N VAL A 40 13.30 2.06 0.00
CA VAL A 40 13.22 1.66 -1.40
C VAL A 40 12.21 0.52 -1.50
N ILE A 41 11.17 0.74 -2.29
CA ILE A 41 10.13 -0.23 -2.56
C ILE A 41 10.36 -0.84 -3.95
N GLU A 42 10.50 -2.16 -3.98
CA GLU A 42 10.43 -2.94 -5.21
C GLU A 42 8.98 -3.35 -5.47
N GLY A 43 8.46 -2.98 -6.64
CA GLY A 43 7.12 -3.33 -7.07
C GLY A 43 7.13 -4.19 -8.33
N ALA A 44 6.25 -5.18 -8.37
CA ALA A 44 5.96 -5.98 -9.56
C ALA A 44 4.45 -5.97 -9.83
N VAL A 45 4.06 -5.54 -11.03
CA VAL A 45 2.66 -5.33 -11.40
C VAL A 45 2.33 -6.16 -12.63
N GLN A 46 1.17 -6.82 -12.56
CA GLN A 46 0.46 -7.36 -13.71
C GLN A 46 -0.93 -6.72 -13.72
N ALA A 47 -1.24 -5.97 -14.77
CA ALA A 47 -2.54 -5.34 -14.95
C ALA A 47 -3.50 -6.23 -15.76
N SER A 48 -4.79 -5.98 -15.62
CA SER A 48 -5.87 -6.70 -16.32
C SER A 48 -5.83 -6.50 -17.84
N ASP A 49 -5.20 -5.44 -18.33
CA ASP A 49 -4.95 -5.20 -19.77
C ASP A 49 -3.77 -6.01 -20.32
N GLY A 50 -3.14 -6.86 -19.49
CA GLY A 50 -2.01 -7.71 -19.85
C GLY A 50 -0.65 -7.07 -19.69
N LYS A 51 -0.56 -5.77 -19.37
CA LYS A 51 0.73 -5.11 -19.11
C LYS A 51 1.39 -5.68 -17.86
N ARG A 52 2.71 -5.80 -17.94
CA ARG A 52 3.57 -6.21 -16.83
C ARG A 52 4.76 -5.28 -16.73
N TRP A 53 5.06 -4.81 -15.54
CA TRP A 53 6.22 -3.97 -15.28
C TRP A 53 6.68 -4.14 -13.84
N SER A 54 7.89 -3.66 -13.59
CA SER A 54 8.46 -3.56 -12.25
C SER A 54 9.05 -2.18 -12.04
N PHE A 55 9.11 -1.75 -10.80
CA PHE A 55 9.74 -0.50 -10.40
C PHE A 55 10.55 -0.70 -9.13
N GLN A 56 11.51 0.19 -8.91
CA GLN A 56 12.30 0.26 -7.68
C GLN A 56 12.58 1.73 -7.39
N ASP A 57 11.97 2.26 -6.33
CA ASP A 57 12.01 3.69 -6.03
C ASP A 57 11.86 3.92 -4.51
N PRO A 58 12.46 4.98 -3.93
CA PRO A 58 12.11 5.43 -2.59
C PRO A 58 10.64 5.90 -2.59
N SER A 59 9.74 5.06 -2.06
CA SER A 59 8.30 5.30 -2.17
C SER A 59 7.59 5.50 -0.84
N LEU A 60 8.17 5.01 0.25
CA LEU A 60 7.53 5.04 1.57
C LEU A 60 8.58 5.28 2.65
N THR A 61 8.21 6.03 3.68
CA THR A 61 8.93 6.05 4.95
C THR A 61 8.55 4.84 5.81
N THR A 62 9.36 4.53 6.83
CA THR A 62 9.00 3.50 7.84
C THR A 62 7.66 3.75 8.51
N TRP A 63 7.31 5.01 8.78
CA TRP A 63 6.02 5.41 9.34
C TRP A 63 4.86 5.16 8.38
N GLU A 64 5.05 5.44 7.09
CA GLU A 64 4.03 5.24 6.06
C GLU A 64 3.76 3.76 5.79
N VAL A 65 4.78 2.90 5.91
CA VAL A 65 4.57 1.44 5.91
C VAL A 65 3.69 1.02 7.08
N GLY A 66 3.92 1.57 8.28
CA GLY A 66 3.05 1.36 9.44
C GLY A 66 1.61 1.80 9.18
N ARG A 67 1.43 3.03 8.66
CA ARG A 67 0.11 3.56 8.30
C ARG A 67 -0.60 2.73 7.24
N LEU A 68 0.11 2.23 6.23
CA LEU A 68 -0.45 1.33 5.22
C LEU A 68 -0.90 0.00 5.83
N SER A 69 -0.10 -0.57 6.74
CA SER A 69 -0.46 -1.79 7.46
C SER A 69 -1.73 -1.60 8.28
N ASP A 70 -1.79 -0.53 9.08
CA ASP A 70 -2.94 -0.22 9.93
C ASP A 70 -4.20 0.04 9.09
N TRP A 71 -4.05 0.73 7.96
CA TRP A 71 -5.15 1.01 7.03
C TRP A 71 -5.72 -0.27 6.41
N LEU A 72 -4.87 -1.20 5.95
CA LEU A 72 -5.31 -2.49 5.41
C LEU A 72 -6.01 -3.34 6.47
N GLN A 73 -5.54 -3.29 7.72
CA GLN A 73 -6.15 -3.99 8.84
C GLN A 73 -7.55 -3.43 9.15
N GLN A 74 -7.71 -2.11 9.22
CA GLN A 74 -9.02 -1.48 9.44
C GLN A 74 -10.03 -1.87 8.38
N ILE A 75 -9.62 -1.91 7.10
CA ILE A 75 -10.50 -2.37 6.01
C ILE A 75 -10.93 -3.83 6.20
N ALA A 76 -10.00 -4.70 6.60
CA ALA A 76 -10.30 -6.11 6.86
C ALA A 76 -11.31 -6.28 8.00
N GLU A 77 -11.17 -5.51 9.07
CA GLU A 77 -12.04 -5.53 10.25
C GLU A 77 -13.45 -5.06 9.90
N VAL A 78 -13.59 -3.95 9.16
CA VAL A 78 -14.89 -3.42 8.71
C VAL A 78 -15.63 -4.41 7.83
N ALA A 79 -14.94 -4.98 6.83
CA ALA A 79 -15.55 -5.93 5.92
C ALA A 79 -15.98 -7.24 6.63
N THR A 80 -15.31 -7.64 7.72
CA THR A 80 -15.65 -8.84 8.49
C THR A 80 -16.80 -8.59 9.50
N THR A 81 -16.91 -7.37 10.03
CA THR A 81 -17.88 -7.01 11.08
C THR A 81 -19.27 -6.67 10.53
N ALA A 82 -19.40 -6.46 9.21
CA ALA A 82 -20.68 -6.25 8.52
C ALA A 82 -21.66 -7.45 8.59
N THR A 83 -21.36 -8.49 9.39
CA THR A 83 -22.10 -9.76 9.50
C THR A 83 -23.13 -9.79 10.64
N ALA A 84 -23.37 -8.71 11.40
CA ALA A 84 -24.43 -8.71 12.41
C ALA A 84 -25.77 -8.23 11.80
N PRO A 85 -26.87 -9.00 11.86
CA PRO A 85 -28.17 -8.49 11.50
C PRO A 85 -28.50 -7.33 12.46
N VAL A 86 -28.62 -6.13 11.89
CA VAL A 86 -29.17 -4.98 12.58
C VAL A 86 -30.66 -5.30 12.76
N GLU A 87 -31.06 -5.79 13.94
CA GLU A 87 -32.46 -5.66 14.35
C GLU A 87 -32.81 -4.17 14.21
N GLU A 88 -33.90 -3.89 13.50
CA GLU A 88 -34.38 -2.53 13.22
C GLU A 88 -34.52 -1.72 14.52
N ALA A 89 -33.45 -1.04 14.92
CA ALA A 89 -33.48 0.02 15.90
C ALA A 89 -34.14 1.22 15.21
N SER A 90 -35.40 1.42 15.56
CA SER A 90 -36.23 2.54 15.14
C SER A 90 -35.52 3.88 15.32
N ALA A 91 -35.69 4.72 14.30
CA ALA A 91 -35.42 6.15 14.20
C ALA A 91 -34.84 6.83 15.47
N ALA A 92 -33.51 6.93 15.50
CA ALA A 92 -32.82 8.01 16.18
C ALA A 92 -32.05 8.82 15.12
N GLU A 93 -32.08 10.13 15.32
CA GLU A 93 -31.76 11.18 14.38
C GLU A 93 -30.31 11.10 13.85
N SER A 94 -30.18 11.37 12.54
CA SER A 94 -28.95 11.63 11.77
C SER A 94 -27.72 10.76 12.11
N PRO A 95 -27.40 9.72 11.32
CA PRO A 95 -26.08 9.14 11.40
C PRO A 95 -25.10 10.16 10.82
N ASP A 96 -24.39 10.88 11.69
CA ASP A 96 -23.08 11.39 11.34
C ASP A 96 -22.31 10.22 10.71
N VAL A 97 -21.78 10.52 9.52
CA VAL A 97 -21.05 9.67 8.58
C VAL A 97 -20.45 8.42 9.24
N ASP A 98 -20.74 7.24 8.69
CA ASP A 98 -20.01 6.02 9.05
C ASP A 98 -18.55 6.12 8.57
N GLU A 99 -17.68 6.73 9.40
CA GLU A 99 -16.24 6.99 9.20
C GLU A 99 -15.35 5.73 9.31
N ARG A 100 -15.89 4.53 9.04
CA ARG A 100 -15.28 3.26 9.47
C ARG A 100 -13.92 2.88 8.83
N ALA A 101 -13.45 3.54 7.77
CA ALA A 101 -12.04 3.50 7.33
C ALA A 101 -11.76 4.67 6.37
N PRO A 102 -10.54 5.24 6.33
CA PRO A 102 -10.19 6.25 5.33
C PRO A 102 -10.39 5.68 3.92
N LYS A 103 -11.21 6.31 3.08
CA LYS A 103 -11.41 5.83 1.71
C LYS A 103 -10.14 5.91 0.86
N TRP A 104 -9.19 6.77 1.23
CA TRP A 104 -7.96 7.05 0.50
C TRP A 104 -6.78 7.15 1.47
N LEU A 105 -5.65 6.63 1.05
CA LEU A 105 -4.35 6.73 1.69
C LEU A 105 -3.35 7.26 0.65
N THR A 106 -2.71 8.37 0.98
CA THR A 106 -1.66 9.01 0.18
C THR A 106 -0.40 9.15 1.02
N PHE A 107 0.75 9.22 0.35
CA PHE A 107 2.07 9.28 0.97
C PHE A 107 2.78 10.57 0.56
N THR A 108 3.89 10.82 1.25
CA THR A 108 4.74 12.01 1.09
C THR A 108 5.29 12.09 -0.33
N GLU A 109 5.81 10.98 -0.86
CA GLU A 109 6.03 10.83 -2.31
C GLU A 109 4.76 10.28 -2.97
N PRO A 110 4.17 10.98 -3.94
CA PRO A 110 2.90 10.58 -4.53
C PRO A 110 3.06 9.46 -5.59
N ASN A 111 4.14 8.66 -5.56
CA ASN A 111 4.34 7.54 -6.48
C ASN A 111 3.39 6.36 -6.20
N LEU A 112 2.89 6.25 -4.97
CA LEU A 112 1.89 5.26 -4.56
C LEU A 112 0.65 5.93 -3.95
N SER A 113 -0.52 5.36 -4.19
CA SER A 113 -1.74 5.65 -3.44
C SER A 113 -2.62 4.42 -3.32
N PHE A 114 -3.41 4.36 -2.25
CA PHE A 114 -4.39 3.29 -2.04
C PHE A 114 -5.74 3.91 -1.76
N ALA A 115 -6.79 3.31 -2.30
CA ALA A 115 -8.15 3.68 -1.98
C ALA A 115 -9.05 2.45 -1.95
N VAL A 116 -10.15 2.57 -1.23
CA VAL A 116 -11.21 1.57 -1.19
C VAL A 116 -12.23 1.89 -2.27
N GLY A 117 -12.47 0.91 -3.15
CA GLY A 117 -13.55 0.92 -4.12
C GLY A 117 -14.83 0.30 -3.55
N LYS A 118 -15.45 -0.62 -4.30
CA LYS A 118 -16.62 -1.38 -3.84
C LYS A 118 -16.26 -2.34 -2.71
N GLN A 119 -17.19 -2.50 -1.77
CA GLN A 119 -17.09 -3.48 -0.68
C GLN A 119 -18.34 -4.34 -0.62
N SER A 120 -18.16 -5.61 -0.24
CA SER A 120 -19.21 -6.55 0.13
C SER A 120 -18.84 -7.24 1.44
N GLU A 121 -19.72 -8.12 1.95
CA GLU A 121 -19.50 -8.87 3.19
C GLU A 121 -18.21 -9.72 3.20
N SER A 122 -17.62 -10.03 2.05
CA SER A 122 -16.44 -10.88 1.97
C SER A 122 -15.33 -10.40 1.04
N GLN A 123 -15.59 -9.37 0.25
CA GLN A 123 -14.65 -8.84 -0.74
C GLN A 123 -14.54 -7.33 -0.64
N VAL A 124 -13.34 -6.84 -0.96
CA VAL A 124 -13.04 -5.43 -1.08
C VAL A 124 -12.25 -5.19 -2.36
N GLU A 125 -12.67 -4.19 -3.10
CA GLU A 125 -11.91 -3.62 -4.21
C GLU A 125 -10.92 -2.60 -3.66
N LEU A 126 -9.64 -2.81 -3.94
CA LEU A 126 -8.58 -1.84 -3.69
C LEU A 126 -8.22 -1.16 -5.01
N LEU A 127 -8.25 0.16 -5.01
CA LEU A 127 -7.78 1.01 -6.10
C LEU A 127 -6.36 1.45 -5.76
N ILE A 128 -5.36 1.01 -6.53
CA ILE A 128 -3.97 1.37 -6.32
C ILE A 128 -3.53 2.34 -7.42
N GLY A 129 -3.16 3.55 -7.02
CA GLY A 129 -2.53 4.53 -7.90
C GLY A 129 -1.02 4.33 -7.93
N LEU A 130 -0.47 4.30 -9.14
CA LEU A 130 0.94 4.14 -9.44
C LEU A 130 1.36 5.33 -10.30
N SER A 131 2.26 6.18 -9.82
CA SER A 131 2.70 7.37 -10.54
C SER A 131 4.22 7.44 -10.70
N HIS A 132 4.68 8.26 -11.64
CA HIS A 132 6.10 8.46 -11.94
C HIS A 132 6.81 7.12 -12.21
N GLU A 133 7.84 6.80 -11.44
CA GLU A 133 8.62 5.58 -11.64
C GLU A 133 7.86 4.29 -11.30
N ALA A 134 6.73 4.40 -10.58
CA ALA A 134 5.85 3.27 -10.31
C ALA A 134 4.81 3.02 -11.44
N ALA A 135 4.58 4.00 -12.32
CA ALA A 135 3.58 3.91 -13.37
C ALA A 135 3.96 2.88 -14.45
N ALA A 136 2.97 2.39 -15.19
CA ALA A 136 3.25 1.56 -16.36
C ALA A 136 4.05 2.36 -17.40
N PRO A 137 4.96 1.71 -18.16
CA PRO A 137 5.67 2.36 -19.25
C PRO A 137 4.69 2.96 -20.27
N SER A 138 4.90 4.23 -20.63
CA SER A 138 4.18 4.91 -21.70
C SER A 138 5.02 4.94 -22.97
N ILE A 139 4.37 4.80 -24.13
CA ILE A 139 5.02 5.01 -25.45
C ILE A 139 5.19 6.51 -25.72
N ASP A 140 4.28 7.32 -25.20
CA ASP A 140 4.33 8.77 -25.30
C ASP A 140 5.02 9.36 -24.06
N PRO A 141 6.19 10.00 -24.20
CA PRO A 141 6.91 10.59 -23.08
C PRO A 141 6.23 11.84 -22.50
N GLU A 142 5.33 12.49 -23.24
CA GLU A 142 4.59 13.68 -22.79
C GLU A 142 3.33 13.30 -22.00
N SER A 143 2.90 12.05 -22.09
CA SER A 143 1.76 11.55 -21.32
C SER A 143 2.09 11.51 -19.82
N PRO A 144 1.16 11.92 -18.95
CA PRO A 144 1.39 11.87 -17.51
C PRO A 144 1.69 10.43 -17.07
N LYS A 145 2.81 10.23 -16.37
CA LYS A 145 3.20 8.94 -15.78
C LYS A 145 2.26 8.58 -14.63
N ARG A 146 1.07 8.08 -14.94
CA ARG A 146 0.07 7.61 -13.98
C ARG A 146 -0.63 6.37 -14.51
N THR A 147 -0.82 5.40 -13.64
CA THR A 147 -1.55 4.18 -13.90
C THR A 147 -2.35 3.85 -12.64
N GLN A 148 -3.54 3.33 -12.82
CA GLN A 148 -4.34 2.81 -11.71
C GLN A 148 -4.64 1.35 -11.99
N VAL A 149 -4.51 0.52 -10.97
CA VAL A 149 -4.97 -0.88 -11.00
C VAL A 149 -6.05 -1.08 -9.94
N ALA A 150 -7.04 -1.91 -10.25
CA ALA A 150 -8.07 -2.32 -9.30
C ALA A 150 -7.87 -3.80 -8.99
N ILE A 151 -7.90 -4.16 -7.71
CA ILE A 151 -7.76 -5.54 -7.25
C ILE A 151 -8.93 -5.88 -6.34
N VAL A 152 -9.71 -6.89 -6.71
CA VAL A 152 -10.79 -7.40 -5.84
C VAL A 152 -10.27 -8.59 -5.04
N THR A 153 -10.11 -8.42 -3.74
CA THR A 153 -9.58 -9.46 -2.85
C THR A 153 -10.54 -9.76 -1.71
N ARG A 154 -10.39 -10.95 -1.10
CA ARG A 154 -11.15 -11.29 0.10
C ARG A 154 -10.63 -10.45 1.27
N ALA A 155 -11.54 -9.90 2.07
CA ALA A 155 -11.17 -9.09 3.23
C ALA A 155 -10.24 -9.84 4.20
N CYS A 156 -10.45 -11.15 4.40
CA CYS A 156 -9.61 -11.98 5.26
C CYS A 156 -8.18 -12.18 4.74
N LEU A 157 -7.91 -11.89 3.46
CA LEU A 157 -6.58 -11.95 2.87
C LEU A 157 -5.82 -10.61 2.99
N LEU A 158 -6.49 -9.55 3.44
CA LEU A 158 -5.82 -8.30 3.80
C LEU A 158 -5.09 -8.39 5.14
N TYR A 159 -5.34 -9.43 5.94
CA TYR A 159 -4.50 -9.74 7.09
C TYR A 159 -3.10 -10.10 6.59
N TRP A 160 -2.14 -9.29 7.03
CA TRP A 160 -0.72 -9.53 6.85
C TRP A 160 -0.30 -10.86 7.50
N ARG A 161 -0.49 -11.98 6.80
CA ARG A 161 0.06 -13.28 7.22
C ARG A 161 1.58 -13.27 7.04
N SER A 162 2.28 -12.63 7.97
CA SER A 162 3.66 -12.85 8.48
C SER A 162 4.75 -13.40 7.54
N HIS A 163 4.64 -13.28 6.23
CA HIS A 163 5.70 -13.61 5.28
C HIS A 163 6.44 -12.35 4.85
N VAL A 164 6.65 -11.44 5.80
CA VAL A 164 7.77 -10.51 5.73
C VAL A 164 9.02 -11.32 5.94
N ARG A 165 9.55 -11.86 4.85
CA ARG A 165 10.97 -12.10 4.76
C ARG A 165 11.60 -10.75 4.44
N ILE A 166 12.00 -10.01 5.47
CA ILE A 166 13.09 -9.03 5.30
C ILE A 166 14.31 -9.90 4.99
N ALA A 167 14.52 -10.20 3.71
CA ALA A 167 15.81 -10.64 3.27
C ALA A 167 16.68 -9.38 3.22
N LEU A 168 17.35 -9.06 4.32
CA LEU A 168 18.52 -8.20 4.24
C LEU A 168 19.52 -8.96 3.35
N SER A 169 19.65 -8.53 2.10
CA SER A 169 20.69 -9.06 1.22
C SER A 169 22.03 -8.66 1.82
N THR A 170 22.62 -9.54 2.61
CA THR A 170 24.00 -9.41 3.05
C THR A 170 24.87 -9.79 1.86
N THR A 171 25.16 -8.80 1.01
CA THR A 171 26.28 -8.91 0.07
C THR A 171 27.56 -8.92 0.90
N ALA A 172 27.99 -10.10 1.33
CA ALA A 172 29.34 -10.30 1.81
C ALA A 172 30.27 -10.13 0.59
N ALA A 173 31.02 -9.03 0.58
CA ALA A 173 32.11 -8.81 -0.34
C ALA A 173 33.14 -9.94 -0.21
N ARG A 174 33.65 -10.39 -1.36
CA ARG A 174 34.71 -11.40 -1.49
C ARG A 174 36.08 -10.84 -1.11
#